data_AF-A0A9W9CSF6-F1
#
_entry.id   AF-A0A9W9CSF6-F1
#
_cell.length_a   1.000
_cell.length_b   1.000
_cell.length_c   1.000
_cell.angle_alpha   90.00
_cell.angle_beta   90.00
_cell.angle_gamma   90.00
#
_symmetry.space_group_name_H-M   'P 1'
#
loop_
_entity.id
_entity.type
_entity.pdbx_description
1 polymer ?
#
loop_
_entity_poly.entity_id
_entity_poly.type
_entity_poly.pdbx_seq_one_letter_code
_entity_poly.pdbx_strand_id
1 'polypeptide(L)'
;MLEIVWDTRQFNNKADWPADGSQPFYLSTGDNTGYGQHGDYVFGWKDDSLQKAMDDAKGCMGANCGSLKTQQPADGNACSVKGRVQEDHEGWLKELPGMDGMPM
;
A
#
# COMPACT_ATOMS: atom_id res chain seq x y z
N MET A 1 -9.25 -12.43 1.79
CA MET A 1 -8.20 -11.39 1.85
C MET A 1 -7.01 -11.95 1.11
N LEU A 2 -6.57 -11.27 0.05
CA LEU A 2 -5.40 -11.63 -0.74
C LEU A 2 -4.35 -10.56 -0.45
N GLU A 3 -3.17 -10.99 -0.03
CA GLU A 3 -2.03 -10.12 0.25
C GLU A 3 -0.90 -10.52 -0.70
N ILE A 4 -0.31 -9.53 -1.36
CA ILE A 4 0.67 -9.74 -2.42
C ILE A 4 1.93 -8.97 -2.07
N VAL A 5 3.05 -9.68 -1.96
CA VAL A 5 4.38 -9.09 -1.74
C VAL A 5 5.11 -9.03 -3.06
N TRP A 6 5.51 -7.83 -3.47
CA TRP A 6 6.25 -7.58 -4.71
C TRP A 6 7.74 -7.44 -4.40
N ASP A 7 8.59 -8.29 -4.99
CA ASP A 7 10.04 -8.07 -4.96
C ASP A 7 10.43 -7.00 -6.00
N THR A 8 10.49 -5.74 -5.56
CA THR A 8 10.77 -4.60 -6.45
C THR A 8 12.26 -4.35 -6.65
N ARG A 9 13.15 -5.13 -6.02
CA ARG A 9 14.61 -4.89 -6.08
C ARG A 9 15.15 -4.94 -7.51
N GLN A 10 14.52 -5.74 -8.37
CA GLN A 10 14.90 -5.88 -9.78
C GLN A 10 14.69 -4.57 -10.57
N PHE A 11 13.87 -3.64 -10.06
CA PHE A 11 13.57 -2.35 -10.70
C PHE A 11 14.41 -1.19 -10.13
N ASN A 12 15.44 -1.46 -9.30
CA ASN A 12 16.27 -0.42 -8.68
C ASN A 12 17.28 0.24 -9.63
N ASN A 13 17.42 -0.25 -10.86
CA ASN A 13 18.29 0.37 -11.85
C ASN A 13 17.68 1.68 -12.36
N LYS A 14 18.24 2.81 -11.91
CA LYS A 14 17.76 4.15 -12.26
C LYS A 14 17.75 4.44 -13.76
N ALA A 15 18.57 3.75 -14.56
CA ALA A 15 18.59 3.93 -16.02
C ALA A 15 17.32 3.42 -16.70
N ASP A 16 16.56 2.54 -16.05
CA ASP A 16 15.29 2.00 -16.57
C ASP A 16 14.11 2.94 -16.28
N TRP A 17 14.31 4.00 -15.50
CA TRP A 17 13.26 4.94 -15.11
C TRP A 17 13.23 6.17 -16.05
N PRO A 18 12.03 6.61 -16.46
CA PRO A 18 11.87 7.82 -17.26
C PRO A 18 12.46 9.06 -16.59
N ALA A 19 13.20 9.87 -17.34
CA ALA A 19 13.84 11.09 -16.85
C ALA A 19 12.83 12.19 -16.46
N ASP A 20 11.60 12.11 -16.95
CA ASP A 20 10.49 13.00 -16.62
C ASP A 20 9.76 12.61 -15.33
N GLY A 21 10.14 11.49 -14.70
CA GLY A 21 9.53 10.99 -13.47
C GLY A 21 8.19 10.27 -13.68
N SER A 22 7.80 9.98 -14.93
CA SER A 22 6.62 9.17 -15.23
C SER A 22 6.78 7.72 -14.73
N GLN A 23 5.66 7.08 -14.38
CA GLN A 23 5.63 5.67 -13.95
C GLN A 23 5.77 4.75 -15.17
N PRO A 24 6.87 3.97 -15.32
CA PRO A 24 7.04 3.11 -16.49
C PRO A 24 6.25 1.81 -16.43
N PHE A 25 5.74 1.41 -15.25
CA PHE A 25 5.08 0.12 -15.07
C PHE A 25 3.55 0.23 -15.01
N TYR A 26 2.90 -0.79 -15.56
CA TYR A 26 1.45 -0.98 -15.49
C TYR A 26 1.18 -2.26 -14.72
N LEU A 27 0.20 -2.23 -13.83
CA LEU A 27 -0.45 -3.46 -13.37
C LEU A 27 -1.18 -4.10 -14.56
N SER A 28 -1.34 -5.42 -14.55
CA SER A 28 -2.01 -6.16 -15.65
C SER A 28 -3.47 -5.75 -15.88
N THR A 29 -4.05 -5.02 -14.92
CA THR A 29 -5.37 -4.38 -15.02
C THR A 29 -5.37 -3.08 -15.82
N GLY A 30 -4.21 -2.63 -16.31
CA GLY A 30 -4.04 -1.35 -17.01
C GLY A 30 -3.78 -0.15 -16.08
N ASP A 31 -3.71 -0.37 -14.77
CA ASP A 31 -3.44 0.70 -13.79
C ASP A 31 -1.95 1.10 -13.79
N ASN A 32 -1.67 2.35 -14.17
CA ASN A 32 -0.34 2.99 -14.09
C ASN A 32 -0.21 4.01 -12.96
N THR A 33 -1.24 4.15 -12.13
CA THR A 33 -1.28 5.06 -10.97
C THR A 33 -0.91 4.32 -9.68
N GLY A 34 -1.22 3.03 -9.62
CA GLY A 34 -1.06 2.20 -8.42
C GLY A 34 -2.20 2.34 -7.41
N TYR A 35 -3.22 3.15 -7.70
CA TYR A 35 -4.36 3.36 -6.81
C TYR A 35 -5.39 2.23 -6.85
N GLY A 36 -5.29 1.30 -7.81
CA GLY A 36 -6.13 0.11 -7.87
C GLY A 36 -5.83 -0.94 -6.79
N GLN A 37 -4.75 -0.79 -6.02
CA GLN A 37 -4.42 -1.65 -4.89
C GLN A 37 -4.41 -0.88 -3.57
N HIS A 38 -4.98 -1.50 -2.54
CA HIS A 38 -4.74 -1.11 -1.16
C HIS A 38 -3.38 -1.69 -0.74
N GLY A 39 -2.43 -0.82 -0.40
CA GLY A 39 -1.08 -1.22 0.00
C GLY A 39 -0.70 -0.66 1.37
N ASP A 40 -0.10 -1.51 2.20
CA ASP A 40 0.59 -1.09 3.41
C ASP A 40 1.95 -0.49 3.02
N TYR A 41 1.99 0.83 2.88
CA TYR A 41 3.19 1.54 2.44
C TYR A 41 4.29 1.51 3.53
N VAL A 42 5.55 1.43 3.09
CA VAL A 42 6.79 1.34 3.91
C VAL A 42 6.90 2.41 5.02
N PHE A 43 6.20 3.54 4.89
CA PHE A 43 6.33 4.70 5.79
C PHE A 43 5.52 4.66 7.10
N GLY A 44 4.90 3.52 7.44
CA GLY A 44 4.14 3.36 8.69
C GLY A 44 4.86 2.61 9.83
N TRP A 45 6.03 2.04 9.58
CA TRP A 45 6.66 1.09 10.49
C TRP A 45 7.66 1.78 11.42
N LYS A 46 7.52 1.52 12.73
CA LYS A 46 8.43 2.08 13.73
C LYS A 46 9.76 1.33 13.73
N ASP A 47 10.86 2.08 13.61
CA ASP A 47 12.23 1.56 13.70
C ASP A 47 12.48 0.40 12.72
N ASP A 48 12.97 -0.75 13.20
CA ASP A 48 13.29 -1.95 12.41
C ASP A 48 12.13 -2.95 12.31
N SER A 49 10.90 -2.56 12.69
CA SER A 49 9.75 -3.48 12.77
C SER A 49 9.43 -4.10 11.41
N LEU A 50 9.49 -3.33 10.32
CA LEU A 50 9.26 -3.88 8.98
C LEU A 50 10.33 -4.91 8.59
N GLN A 51 11.60 -4.61 8.87
CA GLN A 51 12.70 -5.53 8.54
C GLN A 51 12.56 -6.84 9.32
N LYS A 52 12.22 -6.78 10.61
CA LYS A 52 11.94 -7.97 11.43
C LYS A 52 10.80 -8.82 10.86
N ALA A 53 9.71 -8.18 10.43
CA ALA A 53 8.57 -8.87 9.82
C ALA A 53 8.99 -9.61 8.53
N MET A 54 9.77 -8.94 7.69
CA MET A 54 10.28 -9.49 6.42
C MET A 54 11.34 -10.57 6.62
N ASP A 55 12.23 -10.43 7.61
CA ASP A 55 13.27 -11.41 7.92
C ASP A 55 12.68 -12.69 8.55
N ASP A 56 11.67 -12.55 9.39
CA ASP A 56 11.00 -13.71 10.01
C ASP A 56 10.12 -14.44 8.98
N ALA A 57 9.46 -13.70 8.08
CA ALA A 57 8.63 -14.16 6.94
C ALA A 57 7.62 -15.29 7.26
N LYS A 58 7.37 -15.58 8.53
CA LYS A 58 6.55 -16.71 8.97
C LYS A 58 5.14 -16.24 9.23
N GLY A 59 4.21 -16.76 8.44
CA GLY A 59 2.80 -16.76 8.78
C GLY A 59 2.21 -15.36 8.95
N CYS A 60 2.67 -14.39 8.16
CA CYS A 60 1.99 -13.11 8.01
C CYS A 60 0.63 -13.37 7.35
N MET A 61 -0.41 -13.42 8.19
CA MET A 61 -1.80 -13.65 7.78
C MET A 61 -2.69 -12.74 8.63
N GLY A 62 -3.30 -11.76 7.98
CA GLY A 62 -4.10 -10.74 8.68
C GLY A 62 -3.23 -9.94 9.64
N ALA A 63 -3.70 -9.77 10.89
CA ALA A 63 -2.99 -8.98 11.90
C ALA A 63 -1.84 -9.74 12.62
N ASN A 64 -1.58 -10.99 12.26
CA ASN A 64 -0.52 -11.79 12.86
C ASN A 64 0.63 -11.93 11.88
N CYS A 65 1.81 -11.43 12.23
CA CYS A 65 2.98 -11.47 11.36
C CYS A 65 4.24 -11.64 12.21
N GLY A 66 4.64 -12.90 12.35
CA GLY A 66 5.84 -13.32 13.08
C GLY A 66 5.94 -12.77 14.50
N SER A 67 7.12 -12.23 14.81
CA SER A 67 7.48 -11.66 16.12
C SER A 67 6.95 -10.25 16.40
N LEU A 68 6.11 -9.68 15.53
CA LEU A 68 5.61 -8.32 15.71
C LEU A 68 4.72 -8.19 16.94
N LYS A 69 4.88 -7.08 17.66
CA LYS A 69 4.01 -6.73 18.77
C LYS A 69 2.63 -6.36 18.24
N THR A 70 1.62 -7.11 18.67
CA THR A 70 0.21 -6.80 18.40
C THR A 70 -0.41 -6.02 19.56
N GLN A 71 -1.57 -5.41 19.30
CA GLN A 71 -2.38 -4.74 20.30
C GLN A 71 -3.84 -5.19 20.16
N GLN A 72 -4.63 -5.05 21.23
CA GLN A 72 -6.05 -5.39 21.15
C GLN A 72 -6.78 -4.38 20.26
N PRO A 73 -7.79 -4.82 19.47
CA PRO A 73 -8.55 -3.91 18.61
C PRO A 73 -9.17 -2.73 19.35
N ALA A 74 -9.63 -2.95 20.59
CA ALA A 74 -10.19 -1.90 21.44
C ALA A 74 -9.20 -0.77 21.71
N ASP A 75 -7.93 -1.09 21.99
CA ASP A 75 -6.88 -0.09 22.23
C ASP A 75 -6.54 0.68 20.95
N GLY A 76 -6.52 -0.01 19.80
CA GLY A 76 -6.31 0.61 18.50
C GLY A 76 -7.43 1.57 18.11
N ASN A 77 -8.68 1.19 18.33
CA ASN A 77 -9.85 2.00 18.01
C ASN A 77 -9.97 3.26 18.89
N ALA A 78 -9.31 3.29 20.05
CA ALA A 78 -9.22 4.49 20.88
C ALA A 78 -8.29 5.57 20.27
N CYS A 79 -7.41 5.18 19.34
CA CYS A 79 -6.57 6.13 18.61
C CYS A 79 -7.41 6.84 17.53
N SER A 80 -7.65 8.12 17.73
CA SER A 80 -8.32 8.97 16.73
C SER A 80 -7.38 10.04 16.20
N VAL A 81 -7.37 10.21 14.89
CA VAL A 81 -6.64 11.28 14.21
C VAL A 81 -7.64 12.16 13.47
N LYS A 82 -7.33 13.44 13.32
CA LYS A 82 -8.12 14.32 12.47
C LYS A 82 -7.94 13.90 11.01
N GLY A 83 -9.02 13.89 10.24
CA GLY A 83 -8.96 13.72 8.79
C GLY A 83 -7.98 14.72 8.18
N ARG A 84 -7.05 14.21 7.35
CA ARG A 84 -6.02 15.04 6.70
C ARG A 84 -6.41 15.47 5.29
N VAL A 85 -7.30 14.73 4.65
CA VAL A 85 -7.81 14.97 3.31
C VAL A 85 -9.29 15.29 3.43
N GLN A 86 -9.75 16.35 2.76
CA GLN A 86 -11.17 16.60 2.59
C GLN A 86 -11.62 15.84 1.34
N GLU A 87 -12.32 14.73 1.55
CA GLU A 87 -12.94 13.95 0.49
C GLU A 87 -14.38 13.58 0.88
N ASP A 88 -15.25 13.52 -0.12
CA ASP A 88 -16.61 13.00 0.03
C ASP A 88 -16.52 11.47 0.17
N HIS A 89 -16.59 11.00 1.41
CA HIS A 89 -16.54 9.59 1.78
C HIS A 89 -17.93 8.99 2.06
N GLU A 90 -18.98 9.80 2.00
CA GLU A 90 -20.37 9.41 2.22
C GLU A 90 -21.14 9.39 0.89
N GLY A 91 -21.95 8.35 0.69
CA GLY A 91 -22.79 8.21 -0.49
C GLY A 91 -22.18 7.40 -1.65
N TRP A 92 -22.75 7.53 -2.84
CA TRP A 92 -22.33 6.78 -4.03
C TRP A 92 -21.39 7.60 -4.89
N LEU A 93 -20.24 7.01 -5.24
CA LEU A 93 -19.35 7.55 -6.26
C LEU A 93 -19.95 7.30 -7.65
N LYS A 94 -19.84 8.30 -8.53
CA LYS A 94 -20.29 8.18 -9.93
C LYS A 94 -19.38 7.27 -10.75
N GLU A 95 -18.11 7.22 -10.39
CA GLU A 95 -17.06 6.43 -11.01
C GLU A 95 -15.99 6.09 -9.97
N LEU A 96 -15.16 5.07 -10.24
CA LEU A 96 -14.08 4.73 -9.32
C LEU A 96 -12.95 5.76 -9.41
N PRO A 97 -12.33 6.14 -8.27
CA PRO A 97 -11.18 7.04 -8.27
C PRO A 97 -10.06 6.53 -9.20
N GLY A 98 -9.45 7.43 -9.98
CA GLY A 98 -8.34 7.10 -10.88
C GLY A 98 -8.75 6.55 -12.25
N MET A 99 -10.05 6.43 -12.56
CA MET A 99 -10.50 6.04 -13.90
C MET A 99 -10.42 7.16 -14.95
N ASP A 100 -10.25 8.41 -14.50
CA ASP A 100 -10.23 9.57 -15.37
C ASP A 100 -8.94 9.59 -16.22
N GLY A 101 -9.09 9.42 -17.55
CA GLY A 101 -7.98 9.45 -18.50
C GLY A 101 -7.24 8.13 -18.72
N MET A 102 -7.70 7.00 -18.17
CA MET A 102 -7.15 5.69 -18.53
C MET A 102 -7.48 5.37 -20.00
N PRO A 103 -6.48 5.07 -20.86
CA PRO A 103 -6.76 4.57 -22.19
C PRO A 103 -7.45 3.20 -22.06
N MET A 104 -8.67 3.11 -22.59
CA MET A 104 -9.40 1.84 -22.74
C MET A 104 -8.65 0.84 -23.61
#